data_AF-A0A2T7NGC8-F1
#
_entry.id   AF-A0A2T7NGC8-F1
#
_cell.length_a   1.000
_cell.length_b   1.000
_cell.length_c   1.000
_cell.angle_alpha   90.00
_cell.angle_beta   90.00
_cell.angle_gamma   90.00
#
_symmetry.space_group_name_H-M   'P 1'
#
loop_
_entity.id
_entity.type
_entity.pdbx_description
1 polymer ?
#
loop_
_entity_poly.entity_id
_entity_poly.type
_entity_poly.pdbx_seq_one_letter_code
_entity_poly.pdbx_strand_id
1 'polypeptide(L)'
;MTDVGDDEKVDVDVRAVFSNYEVMSKREEPSMNLHVECCPSVTRRVQPSGGISRDGTLLELYRDRSTVQRLFQTTCRPGVLDRPCSLLEPSIQPFSRCVQKYSYVYAFVRDVNVTGHYRMDYVKVRSGCSCEVDFTLN
;
A
#
# COMPACT_ATOMS: atom_id res chain seq x y z
N MET A 1 5.04 35.25 -30.00
CA MET A 1 5.62 33.92 -30.27
C MET A 1 7.12 34.03 -30.05
N THR A 2 7.82 33.32 -29.17
CA THR A 2 7.51 32.32 -28.14
C THR A 2 8.72 32.38 -27.20
N ASP A 3 8.46 32.59 -25.91
CA ASP A 3 9.45 32.49 -24.84
C ASP A 3 9.78 31.00 -24.67
N VAL A 4 11.05 30.61 -24.81
CA VAL A 4 11.52 29.25 -24.52
C VAL A 4 12.15 29.34 -23.15
N GLY A 5 11.35 29.02 -22.11
CA GLY A 5 11.85 28.92 -20.75
C GLY A 5 12.83 27.76 -20.65
N ASP A 6 14.04 28.06 -20.20
CA ASP A 6 15.05 27.07 -19.85
C ASP A 6 14.55 26.26 -18.65
N ASP A 7 14.17 24.99 -18.89
CA ASP A 7 13.92 24.01 -17.83
C ASP A 7 15.24 23.74 -17.10
N GLU A 8 15.40 24.35 -15.93
CA GLU A 8 16.51 24.09 -15.01
C GLU A 8 16.48 22.61 -14.61
N LYS A 9 17.41 21.83 -15.17
CA LYS A 9 17.61 20.43 -14.82
C LYS A 9 18.08 20.34 -13.38
N VAL A 10 17.17 19.98 -12.48
CA VAL A 10 17.52 19.60 -11.11
C VAL A 10 18.09 18.19 -11.16
N ASP A 11 19.41 18.08 -11.25
CA ASP A 11 20.13 16.83 -11.05
C ASP A 11 20.05 16.45 -9.57
N VAL A 12 19.10 15.56 -9.23
CA VAL A 12 18.99 14.99 -7.89
C VAL A 12 20.12 13.96 -7.72
N ASP A 13 21.16 14.32 -6.98
CA ASP A 13 22.18 13.36 -6.57
C ASP A 13 21.58 12.32 -5.61
N VAL A 14 21.27 11.16 -6.17
CA VAL A 14 20.71 10.02 -5.46
C VAL A 14 21.65 9.56 -4.32
N ARG A 15 22.97 9.77 -4.41
CA ARG A 15 23.91 9.44 -3.33
C ARG A 15 23.75 10.37 -2.13
N ALA A 16 23.45 11.65 -2.36
CA ALA A 16 23.18 12.61 -1.29
C ALA A 16 21.88 12.27 -0.52
N VAL A 17 20.87 11.71 -1.20
CA VAL A 17 19.61 11.25 -0.56
C VAL A 17 19.87 10.07 0.37
N PHE A 18 20.74 9.13 -0.03
CA PHE A 18 21.06 7.95 0.79
C PHE A 18 22.02 8.23 1.94
N SER A 19 22.83 9.29 1.88
CA SER A 19 23.73 9.65 2.99
C SER A 19 23.00 10.14 4.25
N ASN A 20 21.75 10.61 4.14
CA ASN A 20 20.96 11.08 5.28
C ASN A 20 20.22 9.95 6.03
N TYR A 21 20.30 8.71 5.54
CA TYR A 21 19.62 7.55 6.12
C TYR A 21 20.52 6.67 7.01
N GLU A 22 21.75 7.12 7.27
CA GLU A 22 22.59 6.50 8.28
C GLU A 22 22.57 7.35 9.55
N VAL A 23 22.23 6.67 10.65
CA VAL A 23 22.23 7.12 12.06
C VAL A 23 20.92 7.69 12.61
N MET A 24 19.99 6.78 12.94
CA MET A 24 19.19 6.86 14.18
C MET A 24 19.00 5.47 14.81
N SER A 25 20.08 4.91 15.36
CA SER A 25 19.97 3.88 16.41
C SER A 25 20.08 4.59 17.77
N LYS A 26 19.00 5.25 18.18
CA LYS A 26 18.80 5.60 19.59
C LYS A 26 17.88 4.54 20.19
N ARG A 27 18.34 3.94 21.28
CA ARG A 27 17.58 3.00 22.11
C ARG A 27 16.39 3.77 22.67
N GLU A 28 15.22 3.63 22.05
CA GLU A 28 13.97 4.16 22.60
C GLU A 28 13.66 3.39 23.88
N GLU A 29 13.62 4.13 24.99
CA GLU A 29 12.90 3.74 26.21
C GLU A 29 11.47 3.30 25.82
N PRO A 30 10.91 2.23 26.41
CA PRO A 30 9.57 1.79 26.09
C PRO A 30 8.58 2.79 26.69
N SER A 31 8.33 3.88 25.96
CA SER A 31 7.12 4.66 26.17
C SER A 31 5.96 3.71 25.86
N MET A 32 5.20 3.33 26.89
CA MET A 32 3.92 2.64 26.72
C MET A 32 2.92 3.62 26.10
N ASN A 33 3.14 3.96 24.83
CA ASN A 33 2.08 4.45 23.99
C ASN A 33 1.19 3.25 23.70
N LEU A 34 0.16 3.05 24.53
CA LEU A 34 -0.90 2.09 24.25
C LEU A 34 -1.72 2.63 23.08
N HIS A 35 -1.17 2.55 21.87
CA HIS A 35 -1.90 2.86 20.65
C HIS A 35 -2.85 1.69 20.36
N VAL A 36 -4.14 1.90 20.63
CA VAL A 36 -5.18 0.91 20.37
C VAL A 36 -5.83 1.21 19.03
N GLU A 37 -5.74 0.27 18.10
CA GLU A 37 -6.41 0.34 16.81
C GLU A 37 -7.73 -0.43 16.85
N CYS A 38 -8.81 0.16 16.31
CA CYS A 38 -10.12 -0.49 16.25
C CYS A 38 -10.13 -1.74 15.35
N CYS A 39 -9.51 -1.62 14.17
CA CYS A 39 -9.35 -2.68 13.18
C CYS A 39 -7.85 -2.83 12.86
N PRO A 40 -7.10 -3.56 13.70
CA PRO A 40 -5.65 -3.53 13.61
C PRO A 40 -5.14 -4.16 12.32
N SER A 41 -4.02 -3.62 11.84
CA SER A 41 -3.41 -4.02 10.57
C SER A 41 -1.97 -4.52 10.72
N VAL A 42 -1.46 -5.19 9.69
CA VAL A 42 -0.06 -5.64 9.60
C VAL A 42 0.49 -5.26 8.23
N THR A 43 1.61 -4.53 8.22
CA THR A 43 2.32 -4.17 6.99
C THR A 43 3.43 -5.17 6.71
N ARG A 44 3.49 -5.68 5.47
CA ARG A 44 4.52 -6.61 5.01
C ARG A 44 5.04 -6.24 3.64
N ARG A 45 6.33 -6.45 3.41
CA ARG A 45 6.95 -6.37 2.08
C ARG A 45 6.69 -7.67 1.32
N VAL A 46 6.05 -7.58 0.16
CA VAL A 46 5.69 -8.69 -0.72
C VAL A 46 6.39 -8.59 -2.07
N GLN A 47 6.49 -9.71 -2.79
CA GLN A 47 7.13 -9.81 -4.12
C GLN A 47 6.16 -10.41 -5.16
N PRO A 48 5.04 -9.72 -5.45
CA PRO A 48 4.01 -10.25 -6.33
C PRO A 48 4.53 -10.44 -7.76
N SER A 49 4.09 -11.51 -8.42
CA SER A 49 4.33 -11.74 -9.85
C SER A 49 3.26 -11.08 -10.73
N GLY A 50 2.10 -10.76 -10.17
CA GLY A 50 0.97 -10.18 -10.88
C GLY A 50 0.13 -9.27 -10.00
N GLY A 51 -0.80 -8.55 -10.63
CA GLY A 51 -1.66 -7.58 -9.99
C GLY A 51 -2.92 -7.33 -10.79
N ILE A 52 -3.77 -6.45 -10.27
CA ILE A 52 -5.00 -6.00 -10.92
C ILE A 52 -4.88 -4.52 -11.16
N SER A 53 -5.18 -4.05 -12.38
CA SER A 53 -5.21 -2.64 -12.74
C SER A 53 -6.43 -1.92 -12.12
N ARG A 54 -6.60 -0.62 -12.40
CA ARG A 54 -7.78 0.14 -11.93
C ARG A 54 -9.08 -0.31 -12.60
N ASP A 55 -9.00 -0.68 -13.87
CA ASP A 55 -10.11 -1.17 -14.69
C ASP A 55 -10.39 -2.67 -14.50
N GLY A 56 -9.62 -3.36 -13.63
CA GLY A 56 -9.83 -4.77 -13.32
C GLY A 56 -9.07 -5.74 -14.20
N THR A 57 -8.22 -5.25 -15.09
CA THR A 57 -7.38 -6.05 -15.99
C THR A 57 -6.28 -6.77 -15.20
N LEU A 58 -6.01 -8.03 -15.59
CA LEU A 58 -4.93 -8.83 -15.03
C LEU A 58 -3.59 -8.38 -15.60
N LEU A 59 -2.65 -8.10 -14.70
CA LEU A 59 -1.32 -7.61 -15.01
C LEU A 59 -0.26 -8.59 -14.53
N GLU A 60 0.79 -8.75 -15.33
CA GLU A 60 2.05 -9.37 -14.93
C GLU A 60 3.04 -8.27 -14.54
N LEU A 61 3.60 -8.35 -13.33
CA LEU A 61 4.63 -7.41 -12.89
C LEU A 61 5.98 -7.82 -13.46
N TYR A 62 6.73 -6.83 -13.94
CA TYR A 62 8.09 -7.01 -14.41
C TYR A 62 8.96 -7.73 -13.40
N ARG A 63 9.67 -8.75 -13.90
CA ARG A 63 10.60 -9.58 -13.15
C ARG A 63 11.65 -10.14 -14.09
N ASP A 64 12.91 -10.10 -13.67
CA ASP A 64 14.01 -10.82 -14.33
C ASP A 64 14.93 -11.48 -13.29
N ARG A 65 16.14 -11.90 -13.70
CA ARG A 65 17.11 -12.57 -12.80
C ARG A 65 17.70 -11.64 -11.73
N SER A 66 17.71 -10.33 -11.99
CA SER A 66 18.31 -9.29 -11.15
C SER A 66 17.29 -8.38 -10.46
N THR A 67 16.10 -8.27 -11.02
CA THR A 67 15.11 -7.25 -10.70
C THR A 67 13.79 -7.90 -10.32
N VAL A 68 13.36 -7.63 -9.09
CA VAL A 68 12.05 -8.02 -8.57
C VAL A 68 11.41 -6.80 -7.93
N GLN A 69 10.21 -6.46 -8.39
CA GLN A 69 9.42 -5.41 -7.76
C GLN A 69 8.91 -5.86 -6.40
N ARG A 70 9.13 -5.02 -5.40
CA ARG A 70 8.71 -5.24 -4.01
C ARG A 70 7.69 -4.17 -3.64
N LEU A 71 6.55 -4.60 -3.13
CA LEU A 71 5.49 -3.71 -2.69
C LEU A 71 5.27 -3.90 -1.18
N PHE A 72 4.94 -2.83 -0.48
CA PHE A 72 4.41 -2.94 0.88
C PHE A 72 2.89 -3.11 0.79
N GLN A 73 2.38 -4.12 1.48
CA GLN A 73 0.94 -4.35 1.64
C GLN A 73 0.59 -4.32 3.11
N THR A 74 -0.45 -3.56 3.43
CA THR A 74 -1.00 -3.45 4.78
C THR A 74 -2.33 -4.19 4.81
N THR A 75 -2.37 -5.29 5.55
CA THR A 75 -3.53 -6.19 5.62
C THR A 75 -4.20 -6.13 6.97
N CYS A 76 -5.50 -6.42 7.05
CA CYS A 76 -6.14 -6.70 8.34
C CYS A 76 -5.33 -7.75 9.11
N ARG A 77 -5.11 -7.52 10.40
CA ARG A 77 -4.46 -8.50 11.27
C ARG A 77 -5.28 -9.81 11.24
N PRO A 78 -4.64 -10.99 11.32
CA PRO A 78 -5.38 -12.25 11.35
C PRO A 78 -6.48 -12.25 12.41
N GLY A 79 -7.67 -12.68 12.02
CA GLY A 79 -8.86 -12.72 12.89
C GLY A 79 -9.63 -11.41 13.03
N VAL A 80 -9.19 -10.31 12.39
CA VAL A 80 -9.88 -9.00 12.44
C VAL A 80 -10.89 -8.81 11.31
N LEU A 81 -10.59 -9.31 10.11
CA LEU A 81 -11.45 -9.12 8.94
C LEU A 81 -12.88 -9.60 9.23
N ASP A 82 -13.86 -8.79 8.83
CA ASP A 82 -15.30 -9.00 8.99
C ASP A 82 -15.78 -9.12 10.44
N ARG A 83 -14.93 -8.86 11.43
CA ARG A 83 -15.35 -8.77 12.84
C ARG A 83 -15.97 -7.41 13.16
N PRO A 84 -16.92 -7.36 14.11
CA PRO A 84 -17.39 -6.12 14.70
C PRO A 84 -16.24 -5.23 15.18
N CYS A 85 -16.39 -3.93 14.97
CA CYS A 85 -15.38 -2.95 15.31
C CYS A 85 -15.26 -2.78 16.83
N SER A 86 -14.09 -3.12 17.36
CA SER A 86 -13.87 -3.30 18.82
C SER A 86 -14.01 -2.04 19.67
N LEU A 87 -13.86 -0.84 19.08
CA LEU A 87 -13.89 0.43 19.81
C LEU A 87 -15.20 1.23 19.61
N LEU A 88 -16.19 0.67 18.91
CA LEU A 88 -17.49 1.31 18.77
C LEU A 88 -18.39 1.07 20.00
N GLU A 89 -19.40 1.92 20.15
CA GLU A 89 -20.46 1.74 21.14
C GLU A 89 -21.16 0.38 20.95
N PRO A 90 -21.53 -0.36 22.03
CA PRO A 90 -22.15 -1.68 21.94
C PRO A 90 -23.43 -1.72 21.09
N SER A 91 -24.17 -0.61 21.02
CA SER A 91 -25.37 -0.45 20.19
C SER A 91 -25.06 -0.42 18.68
N ILE A 92 -23.85 -0.02 18.30
CA ILE A 92 -23.40 0.14 16.91
C ILE A 92 -22.58 -1.07 16.45
N GLN A 93 -21.88 -1.75 17.37
CA GLN A 93 -21.02 -2.90 17.04
C GLN A 93 -21.69 -3.95 16.13
N PRO A 94 -22.97 -4.36 16.33
CA PRO A 94 -23.64 -5.32 15.45
C PRO A 94 -23.75 -4.87 13.99
N PHE A 95 -23.78 -3.55 13.75
CA PHE A 95 -23.88 -2.95 12.42
C PHE A 95 -22.51 -2.57 11.84
N SER A 96 -21.42 -3.10 12.39
CA SER A 96 -20.07 -2.72 12.01
C SER A 96 -19.23 -3.92 11.61
N ARG A 97 -18.25 -3.69 10.72
CA ARG A 97 -17.25 -4.69 10.35
C ARG A 97 -15.91 -4.05 10.01
N CYS A 98 -14.83 -4.73 10.35
CA CYS A 98 -13.49 -4.39 9.88
C CYS A 98 -13.30 -4.86 8.44
N VAL A 99 -13.04 -3.93 7.52
CA VAL A 99 -12.95 -4.18 6.08
C VAL A 99 -11.52 -3.91 5.58
N GLN A 100 -11.03 -4.81 4.73
CA GLN A 100 -9.74 -4.64 4.03
C GLN A 100 -9.84 -3.48 3.04
N LYS A 101 -9.02 -2.46 3.23
CA LYS A 101 -8.89 -1.32 2.32
C LYS A 101 -7.82 -1.59 1.27
N TYR A 102 -8.01 -0.94 0.13
CA TYR A 102 -7.13 -1.03 -1.03
C TYR A 102 -6.75 0.36 -1.50
N SER A 103 -5.57 0.48 -2.09
CA SER A 103 -5.15 1.65 -2.84
C SER A 103 -4.50 1.19 -4.14
N TYR A 104 -3.99 2.14 -4.92
CA TYR A 104 -3.30 1.87 -6.18
C TYR A 104 -1.91 2.49 -6.12
N VAL A 105 -0.92 1.72 -6.53
CA VAL A 105 0.48 2.16 -6.62
C VAL A 105 1.00 1.89 -8.01
N TYR A 106 1.96 2.69 -8.46
CA TYR A 106 2.62 2.44 -9.73
C TYR A 106 3.47 1.15 -9.67
N ALA A 107 3.38 0.32 -10.70
CA ALA A 107 4.25 -0.83 -10.94
C ALA A 107 4.51 -1.02 -12.44
N PHE A 108 5.71 -1.50 -12.77
CA PHE A 108 6.10 -1.78 -14.15
C PHE A 108 5.49 -3.12 -14.57
N VAL A 109 4.57 -3.10 -15.52
CA VAL A 109 3.66 -4.22 -15.78
C VAL A 109 3.43 -4.44 -17.28
N ARG A 110 2.88 -5.59 -17.63
CA ARG A 110 2.24 -5.83 -18.93
C ARG A 110 0.95 -6.62 -18.73
N ASP A 111 0.07 -6.59 -19.71
CA ASP A 111 -1.16 -7.37 -19.69
C ASP A 111 -0.84 -8.87 -19.82
N VAL A 112 -1.58 -9.72 -19.10
CA VAL A 112 -1.37 -11.17 -19.17
C VAL A 112 -1.65 -11.69 -20.57
N ASN A 113 -0.80 -12.61 -21.06
CA ASN A 113 -0.86 -13.18 -22.41
C ASN A 113 -0.60 -12.20 -23.57
N VAL A 114 -0.14 -10.99 -23.29
CA VAL A 114 0.30 -10.04 -24.33
C VAL A 114 1.82 -10.08 -24.44
N THR A 115 2.32 -10.40 -25.63
CA THR A 115 3.75 -10.25 -25.97
C THR A 115 4.03 -8.79 -26.29
N GLY A 116 3.93 -7.94 -25.28
CA GLY A 116 4.14 -6.50 -25.37
C GLY A 116 5.29 -6.02 -24.48
N HIS A 117 5.67 -4.76 -24.67
CA HIS A 117 6.61 -4.09 -23.77
C HIS A 117 5.94 -3.85 -22.41
N TYR A 118 6.76 -3.92 -21.36
CA TYR A 118 6.33 -3.46 -20.05
C TYR A 118 6.12 -1.95 -20.08
N ARG A 119 5.11 -1.50 -19.34
CA ARG A 119 4.69 -0.11 -19.21
C ARG A 119 4.44 0.22 -17.74
N MET A 120 4.45 1.51 -17.42
CA MET A 120 4.03 1.96 -16.10
C MET A 120 2.50 1.93 -16.01
N ASP A 121 1.95 1.27 -14.99
CA ASP A 121 0.52 1.32 -14.68
C ASP A 121 0.31 1.23 -13.17
N TYR A 122 -0.93 1.41 -12.75
CA TYR A 122 -1.36 1.25 -11.38
C TYR A 122 -1.77 -0.20 -11.09
N VAL A 123 -1.24 -0.74 -10.00
CA VAL A 123 -1.66 -2.03 -9.45
C VAL A 123 -2.37 -1.83 -8.12
N LYS A 124 -3.46 -2.56 -7.93
CA LYS A 124 -4.22 -2.60 -6.68
C LYS A 124 -3.39 -3.27 -5.59
N VAL A 125 -3.26 -2.59 -4.44
CA VAL A 125 -2.55 -3.11 -3.25
C VAL A 125 -3.42 -2.98 -2.02
N ARG A 126 -3.21 -3.88 -1.06
CA ARG A 126 -3.82 -3.80 0.27
C ARG A 126 -3.18 -2.64 1.05
N SER A 127 -4.00 -1.70 1.50
CA SER A 127 -3.53 -0.43 2.10
C SER A 127 -3.87 -0.26 3.58
N GLY A 128 -4.73 -1.11 4.14
CA GLY A 128 -5.08 -1.05 5.55
C GLY A 128 -6.31 -1.88 5.90
N CYS A 129 -6.72 -1.79 7.15
CA CYS A 129 -7.99 -2.30 7.65
C CYS A 129 -8.73 -1.16 8.32
N SER A 130 -10.04 -1.04 8.10
CA SER A 130 -10.81 0.10 8.59
C SER A 130 -12.21 -0.35 8.96
N CYS A 131 -12.77 0.29 9.98
CA CYS A 131 -14.13 0.05 10.41
C CYS A 131 -15.12 0.67 9.44
N GLU A 132 -16.09 -0.10 8.98
CA GLU A 132 -17.27 0.38 8.27
C GLU A 132 -18.51 0.08 9.11
N VAL A 133 -19.46 1.03 9.14
CA VAL A 133 -20.76 0.87 9.77
C VAL A 133 -21.82 0.89 8.68
N ASP A 134 -22.72 -0.08 8.73
CA ASP A 134 -23.78 -0.30 7.76
C ASP A 134 -25.04 -0.79 8.49
N PHE A 135 -25.99 0.14 8.66
CA PHE A 135 -27.27 -0.11 9.34
C PHE A 135 -28.25 -0.95 8.50
N THR A 136 -27.87 -1.35 7.29
CA THR A 136 -28.69 -2.25 6.45
C THR A 136 -28.40 -3.73 6.71
N LEU A 137 -27.39 -4.04 7.54
CA LEU A 137 -27.10 -5.38 8.03
C LEU A 137 -28.10 -5.77 9.13
N ASN A 138 -29.29 -6.20 8.73
CA ASN A 138 -30.26 -6.89 9.60
C ASN A 138 -30.42 -8.34 9.18
#